data_AF-A0A6L8G4T0-F1
#
_entry.id   AF-A0A6L8G4T0-F1
#
_cell.length_a   1.000
_cell.length_b   1.000
_cell.length_c   1.000
_cell.angle_alpha   90.00
_cell.angle_beta   90.00
_cell.angle_gamma   90.00
#
_symmetry.space_group_name_H-M   'P 1'
#
loop_
_entity.id
_entity.type
_entity.pdbx_description
1 polymer ?
#
loop_
_entity_poly.entity_id
_entity_poly.type
_entity_poly.pdbx_seq_one_letter_code
_entity_poly.pdbx_strand_id
1 'polypeptide(L)'
;MEVNRIAALAEAGDVTREALLLFEGSIEFYTDMDRHQEAFRNVVGVAKSFDLHRPYRTGRSPERVGALISRLPPAHRTPARGTPHRNLTIASWYLRLHGRSRMTSLEYPDGVVKIEVFPDRPADDSPSIDSARCDRVTQHVLALRAPATPSSDARWASHLYPIHLTERYIKTQFRNDQSIRACI
;
A
#
# COMPACT_ATOMS: atom_id res chain seq x y z
N MET A 1 10.35 -15.34 1.81
CA MET A 1 10.59 -15.47 0.35
C MET A 1 10.63 -14.10 -0.32
N GLU A 2 9.65 -13.22 -0.09
CA GLU A 2 9.63 -11.86 -0.66
C GLU A 2 10.66 -10.90 -0.04
N VAL A 3 10.82 -10.88 1.30
CA VAL A 3 11.83 -10.04 1.98
C VAL A 3 13.24 -10.28 1.44
N ASN A 4 13.65 -11.54 1.32
CA ASN A 4 14.96 -11.89 0.78
C ASN A 4 15.13 -11.44 -0.67
N ARG A 5 14.03 -11.37 -1.44
CA ARG A 5 14.07 -10.89 -2.81
C ARG A 5 14.18 -9.37 -2.88
N ILE A 6 13.53 -8.64 -1.97
CA ILE A 6 13.72 -7.20 -1.80
C ILE A 6 15.17 -6.90 -1.40
N ALA A 7 15.71 -7.64 -0.43
CA ALA A 7 17.11 -7.51 -0.02
C ALA A 7 18.07 -7.77 -1.21
N ALA A 8 17.84 -8.84 -1.97
CA ALA A 8 18.64 -9.14 -3.16
C ALA A 8 18.53 -8.06 -4.26
N LEU A 9 17.33 -7.51 -4.50
CA LEU A 9 17.15 -6.40 -5.45
C LEU A 9 17.85 -5.12 -4.98
N ALA A 10 17.86 -4.85 -3.68
CA ALA A 10 18.59 -3.72 -3.13
C ALA A 10 20.11 -3.93 -3.18
N GLU A 11 20.60 -5.14 -2.88
CA GLU A 11 22.01 -5.52 -3.03
C GLU A 11 22.49 -5.45 -4.49
N ALA A 12 21.63 -5.83 -5.44
CA ALA A 12 21.88 -5.71 -6.87
C ALA A 12 21.84 -4.26 -7.38
N GLY A 13 21.40 -3.30 -6.55
CA GLY A 13 21.23 -1.91 -6.93
C GLY A 13 19.99 -1.62 -7.77
N ASP A 14 19.04 -2.56 -7.88
CA ASP A 14 17.78 -2.37 -8.61
C ASP A 14 16.79 -1.49 -7.81
N VAL A 15 16.92 -1.46 -6.48
CA VAL A 15 16.25 -0.50 -5.60
C VAL A 15 17.18 0.69 -5.36
N THR A 16 17.33 1.54 -6.39
CA THR A 16 18.15 2.75 -6.28
C THR A 16 17.43 3.86 -5.52
N ARG A 17 18.14 4.94 -5.20
CA ARG A 17 17.54 6.20 -4.69
C ARG A 17 16.55 6.85 -5.66
N GLU A 18 16.54 6.43 -6.93
CA GLU A 18 15.75 7.03 -8.00
C GLU A 18 14.52 6.19 -8.40
N ALA A 19 14.43 4.95 -7.91
CA ALA A 19 13.32 4.05 -8.18
C ALA A 19 12.57 3.66 -6.90
N LEU A 20 11.24 3.64 -6.96
CA LEU A 20 10.39 3.12 -5.89
C LEU A 20 10.04 1.66 -6.18
N LEU A 21 10.25 0.79 -5.18
CA LEU A 21 9.76 -0.58 -5.23
C LEU A 21 8.38 -0.63 -4.61
N LEU A 22 7.37 -0.77 -5.46
CA LEU A 22 5.98 -0.88 -5.03
C LEU A 22 5.68 -2.33 -4.61
N PHE A 23 5.13 -2.48 -3.41
CA PHE A 23 4.75 -3.76 -2.84
C PHE A 23 3.23 -3.85 -2.65
N GLU A 24 2.60 -4.93 -3.13
CA GLU A 24 1.17 -5.17 -2.93
C GLU A 24 0.92 -5.86 -1.59
N GLY A 25 0.53 -5.07 -0.59
CA GLY A 25 0.28 -5.54 0.75
C GLY A 25 0.84 -4.60 1.81
N SER A 26 0.59 -4.96 3.07
CA SER A 26 1.14 -4.22 4.20
C SER A 26 2.56 -4.67 4.48
N ILE A 27 3.45 -3.72 4.65
CA ILE A 27 4.83 -3.98 5.06
C ILE A 27 4.93 -4.38 6.54
N GLU A 28 3.87 -4.16 7.33
CA GLU A 28 3.78 -4.59 8.74
C GLU A 28 3.87 -6.12 8.91
N PHE A 29 3.74 -6.93 7.85
CA PHE A 29 3.85 -8.39 7.98
C PHE A 29 5.28 -8.93 7.93
N TYR A 30 6.27 -8.08 7.64
CA TYR A 30 7.64 -8.53 7.45
C TYR A 30 8.48 -8.45 8.72
N THR A 31 9.18 -9.54 9.01
CA THR A 31 9.75 -9.80 10.33
C THR A 31 11.19 -9.34 10.52
N ASP A 32 11.93 -9.10 9.43
CA ASP A 32 13.38 -8.89 9.42
C ASP A 32 13.80 -7.59 8.70
N MET A 33 12.89 -6.62 8.64
CA MET A 33 13.11 -5.36 7.92
C MET A 33 14.13 -4.46 8.62
N ASP A 34 14.31 -4.65 9.93
CA ASP A 34 15.25 -3.93 10.78
C ASP A 34 16.71 -4.17 10.35
N ARG A 35 17.01 -5.35 9.82
CA ARG A 35 18.33 -5.71 9.27
C ARG A 35 18.63 -5.06 7.92
N HIS A 36 17.60 -4.56 7.23
CA HIS A 36 17.68 -4.08 5.86
C HIS A 36 17.08 -2.68 5.67
N GLN A 37 17.08 -1.83 6.71
CA GLN A 37 16.38 -0.53 6.69
C GLN A 37 16.70 0.34 5.47
N GLU A 38 17.96 0.39 5.03
CA GLU A 38 18.37 1.12 3.83
C GLU A 38 17.74 0.56 2.55
N ALA A 39 17.71 -0.77 2.38
CA ALA A 39 17.06 -1.43 1.26
C ALA A 39 15.55 -1.15 1.21
N PHE A 40 14.94 -1.01 2.38
CA PHE A 40 13.51 -0.74 2.52
C PHE A 40 13.13 0.74 2.44
N ARG A 41 14.11 1.66 2.35
CA ARG A 41 13.88 3.11 2.28
C ARG A 41 13.01 3.52 1.09
N ASN A 42 13.15 2.83 -0.04
CA ASN A 42 12.38 3.10 -1.27
C ASN A 42 11.29 2.06 -1.52
N VAL A 43 11.00 1.22 -0.53
CA VAL A 43 9.88 0.28 -0.57
C VAL A 43 8.60 1.00 -0.14
N VAL A 44 7.57 0.86 -0.96
CA VAL A 44 6.24 1.43 -0.73
C VAL A 44 5.23 0.30 -0.65
N GLY A 45 4.74 0.01 0.55
CA GLY A 45 3.61 -0.89 0.75
C GLY A 45 2.30 -0.22 0.36
N VAL A 46 1.49 -0.92 -0.42
CA VAL A 46 0.12 -0.52 -0.75
C VAL A 46 -0.83 -1.63 -0.37
N ALA A 47 -1.55 -1.45 0.73
CA ALA A 47 -2.54 -2.39 1.23
C ALA A 47 -3.97 -1.96 0.85
N LYS A 48 -4.73 -2.90 0.29
CA LYS A 48 -6.17 -2.73 -0.04
C LYS A 48 -7.07 -3.17 1.12
N SER A 49 -6.54 -3.98 2.04
CA SER A 49 -7.23 -4.48 3.23
C SER A 49 -6.55 -3.91 4.48
N PHE A 50 -7.34 -3.30 5.36
CA PHE A 50 -6.87 -2.67 6.59
C PHE A 50 -8.01 -2.55 7.60
N ASP A 51 -7.66 -2.45 8.89
CA ASP A 51 -8.65 -2.35 9.97
C ASP A 51 -9.32 -0.95 9.99
N LEU A 52 -10.62 -0.93 9.69
CA LEU A 52 -11.45 0.26 9.68
C LEU A 52 -11.77 0.81 11.08
N HIS A 53 -11.68 -0.03 12.11
CA HIS A 53 -11.94 0.35 13.50
C HIS A 53 -10.71 0.93 14.18
N ARG A 54 -9.53 0.83 13.55
CA ARG A 54 -8.28 1.36 14.07
C ARG A 54 -8.43 2.87 14.37
N PRO A 55 -8.03 3.34 15.55
CA PRO A 55 -7.95 4.76 15.85
C PRO A 55 -6.91 5.46 14.98
N TYR A 56 -7.26 6.63 14.45
CA TYR A 56 -6.38 7.48 13.65
C TYR A 56 -6.48 8.93 14.14
N ARG A 57 -5.34 9.53 14.48
CA ARG A 57 -5.28 10.90 15.01
C ARG A 57 -5.00 11.90 13.89
N THR A 58 -6.01 12.66 13.49
CA THR A 58 -5.91 13.83 12.60
C THR A 58 -5.95 15.17 13.34
N GLY A 59 -6.32 15.17 14.62
CA GLY A 59 -6.46 16.36 15.48
C GLY A 59 -6.46 16.02 16.97
N ARG A 60 -7.22 16.78 17.79
CA ARG A 60 -7.26 16.60 19.26
C ARG A 60 -7.77 15.22 19.70
N SER A 61 -8.78 14.68 19.02
CA SER A 61 -9.36 13.37 19.35
C SER A 61 -9.14 12.38 18.20
N PRO A 62 -8.77 11.12 18.49
CA PRO A 62 -8.71 10.08 17.48
C PRO A 62 -10.11 9.78 16.91
N GLU A 63 -10.19 9.58 15.60
CA GLU A 63 -11.36 9.06 14.92
C GLU A 63 -11.07 7.67 14.33
N ARG A 64 -12.10 6.89 14.02
CA ARG A 64 -11.91 5.59 13.34
C ARG A 64 -11.52 5.81 11.88
N VAL A 65 -10.60 4.99 11.37
CA VAL A 65 -10.18 5.01 9.96
C VAL A 65 -11.39 5.00 9.02
N GLY A 66 -12.39 4.14 9.26
CA GLY A 66 -13.59 4.07 8.44
C GLY A 66 -14.35 5.40 8.32
N ALA A 67 -14.50 6.15 9.42
CA ALA A 67 -15.16 7.45 9.44
C ALA A 67 -14.35 8.50 8.65
N LEU A 68 -13.03 8.46 8.82
CA LEU A 68 -12.11 9.35 8.14
C LEU A 68 -12.10 9.12 6.62
N ILE A 69 -11.98 7.87 6.15
CA ILE A 69 -11.90 7.56 4.71
C ILE A 69 -13.25 7.77 3.99
N SER A 70 -14.36 7.73 4.73
CA SER A 70 -15.70 7.97 4.19
C SER A 70 -15.88 9.41 3.68
N ARG A 71 -15.11 10.35 4.24
CA ARG A 71 -15.11 11.78 3.93
C ARG A 71 -13.93 12.21 3.05
N LEU A 72 -12.99 11.31 2.79
CA LEU A 72 -11.79 11.61 2.02
C LEU A 72 -12.18 11.85 0.54
N PRO A 73 -11.88 13.01 -0.06
CA PRO A 73 -12.17 13.25 -1.47
C PRO A 73 -11.29 12.41 -2.41
N PRO A 74 -11.65 12.27 -3.69
CA PRO A 74 -10.79 11.63 -4.69
C PRO A 74 -9.43 12.32 -4.77
N ALA A 75 -8.36 11.54 -4.98
CA ALA A 75 -6.98 12.00 -5.08
C ALA A 75 -6.44 12.71 -3.81
N HIS A 76 -7.15 12.66 -2.69
CA HIS A 76 -6.69 13.21 -1.42
C HIS A 76 -6.18 12.11 -0.50
N ARG A 77 -5.25 12.48 0.38
CA ARG A 77 -4.69 11.62 1.42
C ARG A 77 -4.96 12.14 2.81
N THR A 78 -4.84 11.26 3.79
CA THR A 78 -4.73 11.65 5.19
C THR A 78 -3.33 12.18 5.49
N PRO A 79 -3.16 12.93 6.60
CA PRO A 79 -1.82 13.17 7.15
C PRO A 79 -1.07 11.85 7.34
N ALA A 80 0.25 11.83 7.18
CA ALA A 80 1.04 10.63 7.44
C ALA A 80 1.23 10.44 8.95
N ARG A 81 1.13 9.20 9.42
CA ARG A 81 1.29 8.87 10.83
C ARG A 81 2.24 7.71 11.04
N GLY A 82 3.17 7.92 11.97
CA GLY A 82 3.96 6.84 12.53
C GLY A 82 3.17 5.91 13.40
N THR A 83 3.33 4.62 13.13
CA THR A 83 2.88 3.56 14.01
C THR A 83 4.10 2.74 14.43
N PRO A 84 4.35 2.55 15.74
CA PRO A 84 5.29 1.56 16.20
C PRO A 84 4.92 0.18 15.65
N HIS A 85 5.90 -0.52 15.10
CA HIS A 85 5.78 -1.86 14.60
C HIS A 85 7.04 -2.64 14.98
N ARG A 86 6.92 -3.48 16.02
CA ARG A 86 8.05 -4.20 16.63
C ARG A 86 9.13 -3.20 17.08
N ASN A 87 10.37 -3.35 16.58
CA ASN A 87 11.52 -2.49 16.88
C ASN A 87 11.68 -1.34 15.87
N LEU A 88 10.67 -1.12 15.02
CA LEU A 88 10.69 -0.12 13.95
C LEU A 88 9.46 0.76 14.06
N THR A 89 9.48 1.86 13.32
CA THR A 89 8.31 2.70 13.13
C THR A 89 7.98 2.73 11.65
N ILE A 90 6.71 2.49 11.30
CA ILE A 90 6.21 2.57 9.93
C ILE A 90 5.37 3.83 9.79
N ALA A 91 5.65 4.64 8.77
CA ALA A 91 4.81 5.77 8.41
C ALA A 91 3.67 5.28 7.50
N SER A 92 2.44 5.62 7.83
CA SER A 92 1.26 5.20 7.06
C SER A 92 0.21 6.29 6.89
N TRP A 93 -0.47 6.29 5.75
CA TRP A 93 -1.60 7.14 5.44
C TRP A 93 -2.58 6.45 4.51
N TYR A 94 -3.78 7.01 4.38
CA TYR A 94 -4.80 6.51 3.46
C TYR A 94 -4.92 7.45 2.27
N LEU A 95 -5.01 6.90 1.07
CA LEU A 95 -5.18 7.61 -0.19
C LEU A 95 -6.46 7.12 -0.87
N ARG A 96 -7.33 8.04 -1.28
CA ARG A 96 -8.47 7.70 -2.13
C ARG A 96 -8.10 7.82 -3.61
N LEU A 97 -8.06 6.68 -4.31
CA LEU A 97 -7.73 6.61 -5.74
C LEU A 97 -8.90 7.08 -6.62
N HIS A 98 -10.12 6.66 -6.29
CA HIS A 98 -11.33 6.95 -7.05
C HIS A 98 -12.44 7.49 -6.15
N GLY A 99 -13.31 8.34 -6.72
CA GLY A 99 -14.50 8.81 -6.03
C GLY A 99 -15.56 7.72 -5.88
N ARG A 100 -16.35 7.82 -4.80
CA ARG A 100 -17.40 6.84 -4.46
C ARG A 100 -18.44 6.67 -5.57
N SER A 101 -18.71 7.72 -6.34
CA SER A 101 -19.64 7.67 -7.48
C SER A 101 -19.22 6.71 -8.60
N ARG A 102 -17.96 6.28 -8.63
CA ARG A 102 -17.45 5.32 -9.62
C ARG A 102 -17.43 3.88 -9.10
N MET A 103 -17.82 3.63 -7.86
CA MET A 103 -17.68 2.31 -7.24
C MET A 103 -18.90 1.45 -7.51
N THR A 104 -18.66 0.21 -7.90
CA THR A 104 -19.69 -0.83 -8.09
C THR A 104 -20.12 -1.45 -6.77
N SER A 105 -19.22 -1.49 -5.79
CA SER A 105 -19.50 -1.93 -4.42
C SER A 105 -19.59 -0.72 -3.48
N LEU A 106 -20.44 -0.84 -2.46
CA LEU A 106 -20.60 0.15 -1.39
C LEU A 106 -19.77 -0.20 -0.16
N GLU A 107 -18.88 -1.20 -0.24
CA GLU A 107 -17.95 -1.52 0.83
C GLU A 107 -17.07 -0.30 1.15
N TYR A 108 -16.95 -0.01 2.45
CA TYR A 108 -16.34 1.23 2.94
C TYR A 108 -14.88 1.50 2.48
N PRO A 109 -13.98 0.51 2.32
CA PRO A 109 -12.61 0.77 1.87
C PRO A 109 -12.46 0.86 0.35
N ASP A 110 -13.52 0.64 -0.44
CA ASP A 110 -13.37 0.62 -1.89
C ASP A 110 -12.83 1.94 -2.45
N GLY A 111 -11.89 1.78 -3.38
CA GLY A 111 -11.05 2.81 -3.97
C GLY A 111 -10.24 3.64 -2.99
N VAL A 112 -9.94 3.09 -1.80
CA VAL A 112 -8.96 3.60 -0.85
C VAL A 112 -7.88 2.56 -0.65
N VAL A 113 -6.64 3.03 -0.57
CA VAL A 113 -5.48 2.21 -0.21
C VAL A 113 -4.78 2.79 1.01
N LYS A 114 -4.24 1.93 1.86
CA LYS A 114 -3.30 2.30 2.91
C LYS A 114 -1.89 2.24 2.31
N ILE A 115 -1.20 3.37 2.33
CA ILE A 115 0.20 3.48 1.91
C ILE A 115 1.07 3.41 3.15
N GLU A 116 2.15 2.64 3.06
CA GLU A 116 3.09 2.41 4.14
C GLU A 116 4.53 2.51 3.64
N VAL A 117 5.38 3.20 4.39
CA VAL A 117 6.80 3.38 4.05
C VAL A 117 7.65 3.41 5.31
N PHE A 118 8.94 3.14 5.16
CA PHE A 118 9.90 3.43 6.22
C PHE A 118 10.13 4.94 6.35
N PRO A 119 10.10 5.49 7.57
CA PRO A 119 10.42 6.89 7.81
C PRO A 119 11.91 7.16 7.60
N ASP A 120 12.25 8.38 7.19
CA ASP A 120 13.65 8.81 6.98
C ASP A 120 14.44 8.90 8.29
N ARG A 121 13.73 9.13 9.42
CA ARG A 121 14.27 9.08 10.78
C ARG A 121 13.28 8.31 11.67
N PRO A 122 13.63 7.11 12.15
CA PRO A 122 12.86 6.46 13.19
C PRO A 122 13.03 7.28 14.48
N ALA A 123 11.99 7.99 14.88
CA ALA A 123 11.93 8.68 16.17
C ALA A 123 10.82 8.05 17.01
N ASP A 124 11.04 7.93 18.31
CA ASP A 124 10.21 7.13 19.23
C ASP A 124 8.78 7.65 19.38
N ASP A 125 8.55 8.97 19.27
CA ASP A 125 7.24 9.59 19.58
C ASP A 125 6.44 10.06 18.37
N SER A 126 7.11 10.29 17.24
CA SER A 126 6.52 10.80 15.99
C SER A 126 7.58 10.71 14.88
N PRO A 127 7.60 9.65 14.06
CA PRO A 127 8.51 9.63 12.92
C PRO A 127 8.18 10.83 12.03
N SER A 128 9.15 11.73 11.90
CA SER A 128 9.07 12.81 10.93
C SER A 128 9.41 12.21 9.59
N ILE A 129 8.38 11.76 8.87
CA ILE A 129 8.52 11.58 7.43
C ILE A 129 8.44 12.96 6.78
N ASP A 130 9.35 13.21 5.84
CA ASP A 130 9.30 14.41 5.02
C ASP A 130 7.95 14.49 4.29
N SER A 131 7.22 15.59 4.49
CA SER A 131 5.93 15.81 3.84
C SER A 131 6.06 15.78 2.33
N ALA A 132 7.16 16.30 1.79
CA ALA A 132 7.42 16.29 0.36
C ALA A 132 7.63 14.86 -0.16
N ARG A 133 8.26 13.97 0.62
CA ARG A 133 8.34 12.55 0.29
C ARG A 133 6.97 11.88 0.30
N CYS A 134 6.14 12.15 1.30
CA CYS A 134 4.77 11.63 1.34
C CYS A 134 3.97 12.05 0.09
N ASP A 135 4.11 13.31 -0.32
CA ASP A 135 3.41 13.85 -1.48
C ASP A 135 3.92 13.21 -2.78
N ARG A 136 5.24 13.06 -2.95
CA ARG A 136 5.82 12.35 -4.10
C ARG A 136 5.32 10.90 -4.19
N VAL A 137 5.43 10.13 -3.10
CA VAL A 137 4.94 8.73 -3.07
C VAL A 137 3.46 8.67 -3.39
N THR A 138 2.67 9.59 -2.82
CA THR A 138 1.22 9.67 -3.08
C THR A 138 0.92 9.95 -4.54
N GLN A 139 1.64 10.89 -5.17
CA GLN A 139 1.50 11.19 -6.59
C GLN A 139 1.85 9.99 -7.46
N HIS A 140 2.93 9.27 -7.16
CA HIS A 140 3.30 8.05 -7.86
C HIS A 140 2.20 6.98 -7.75
N VAL A 141 1.77 6.63 -6.54
CA VAL A 141 0.70 5.62 -6.34
C VAL A 141 -0.59 6.04 -7.05
N LEU A 142 -0.97 7.32 -6.97
CA LEU A 142 -2.15 7.85 -7.63
C LEU A 142 -2.05 7.76 -9.16
N ALA A 143 -0.86 7.97 -9.74
CA ALA A 143 -0.62 7.85 -11.18
C ALA A 143 -0.73 6.40 -11.67
N LEU A 144 -0.48 5.42 -10.80
CA LEU A 144 -0.59 3.99 -11.10
C LEU A 144 -2.00 3.44 -10.96
N ARG A 145 -2.99 4.23 -10.52
CA ARG A 145 -4.38 3.77 -10.36
C ARG A 145 -4.94 3.19 -11.66
N ALA A 146 -5.80 2.19 -11.55
CA ALA A 146 -6.50 1.65 -12.71
C ALA A 146 -7.33 2.71 -13.44
N PRO A 147 -7.44 2.62 -14.79
CA PRO A 147 -8.40 3.43 -15.53
C PRO A 147 -9.80 3.29 -14.93
N ALA A 148 -10.59 4.36 -14.99
CA ALA A 148 -11.95 4.40 -14.46
C ALA A 148 -12.96 3.67 -15.36
N THR A 149 -12.65 2.44 -15.76
CA THR A 149 -13.51 1.57 -16.54
C THR A 149 -14.08 0.50 -15.62
N PRO A 150 -15.41 0.41 -15.45
CA PRO A 150 -16.02 -0.69 -14.71
C PRO A 150 -15.58 -2.00 -15.34
N SER A 151 -14.70 -2.72 -14.66
CA SER A 151 -14.29 -4.05 -15.09
C SER A 151 -15.26 -5.07 -14.51
N SER A 152 -15.14 -6.33 -14.94
CA SER A 152 -15.83 -7.45 -14.29
C SER A 152 -15.40 -7.66 -12.83
N ASP A 153 -14.34 -6.99 -12.39
CA ASP A 153 -13.83 -7.07 -11.02
C ASP A 153 -14.46 -5.98 -10.15
N ALA A 154 -15.24 -6.37 -9.15
CA ALA A 154 -15.87 -5.46 -8.21
C ALA A 154 -14.85 -4.59 -7.43
N ARG A 155 -13.60 -5.03 -7.32
CA ARG A 155 -12.51 -4.36 -6.58
C ARG A 155 -11.65 -3.44 -7.44
N TRP A 156 -12.02 -3.24 -8.70
CA TRP A 156 -11.22 -2.47 -9.67
C TRP A 156 -10.83 -1.07 -9.15
N ALA A 157 -11.70 -0.44 -8.35
CA ALA A 157 -11.49 0.91 -7.85
C ALA A 157 -10.25 1.01 -6.94
N SER A 158 -9.81 -0.10 -6.34
CA SER A 158 -8.62 -0.18 -5.50
C SER A 158 -7.39 -0.74 -6.25
N HIS A 159 -7.53 -1.06 -7.55
CA HIS A 159 -6.43 -1.63 -8.32
C HIS A 159 -5.41 -0.57 -8.74
N LEU A 160 -4.15 -0.97 -8.67
CA LEU A 160 -3.07 -0.30 -9.38
C LEU A 160 -2.84 -1.06 -10.69
N TYR A 161 -2.87 -0.36 -11.82
CA TYR A 161 -2.92 -0.94 -13.15
C TYR A 161 -1.75 -1.92 -13.42
N PRO A 162 -0.48 -1.56 -13.13
CA PRO A 162 0.63 -2.49 -13.41
C PRO A 162 0.60 -3.74 -12.55
N ILE A 163 0.19 -3.61 -11.28
CA ILE A 163 0.01 -4.74 -10.36
C ILE A 163 -1.08 -5.66 -10.90
N HIS A 164 -2.25 -5.11 -11.21
CA HIS A 164 -3.38 -5.89 -11.72
C HIS A 164 -3.03 -6.66 -13.00
N LEU A 165 -2.29 -6.03 -13.92
CA LEU A 165 -1.81 -6.70 -15.13
C LEU A 165 -0.83 -7.84 -14.81
N THR A 166 0.08 -7.61 -13.86
CA THR A 166 1.06 -8.61 -13.41
C THR A 166 0.38 -9.81 -12.76
N GLU A 167 -0.57 -9.58 -11.86
CA GLU A 167 -1.37 -10.65 -11.24
C GLU A 167 -2.14 -11.45 -12.29
N ARG A 168 -2.78 -10.77 -13.26
CA ARG A 168 -3.49 -11.44 -14.34
C ARG A 168 -2.55 -12.29 -15.19
N TYR A 169 -1.38 -11.77 -15.53
CA TYR A 169 -0.35 -12.51 -16.26
C TYR A 169 0.11 -13.75 -15.48
N ILE A 170 0.50 -13.60 -14.21
CA ILE A 170 0.92 -14.71 -13.35
C ILE A 170 -0.19 -15.77 -13.25
N LYS A 171 -1.45 -15.34 -13.10
CA LYS A 171 -2.61 -16.25 -13.06
C LYS A 171 -2.75 -17.11 -14.32
N THR A 172 -2.38 -16.58 -15.50
CA THR A 172 -2.39 -17.37 -16.75
C THR A 172 -1.32 -18.45 -16.80
N GLN A 173 -0.29 -18.37 -15.96
CA GLN A 173 0.81 -19.34 -15.93
C GLN A 173 0.53 -20.53 -15.00
N PHE A 174 -0.47 -20.44 -14.13
CA PHE A 174 -0.89 -21.58 -13.31
C PHE A 174 -1.71 -22.57 -14.15
N ARG A 175 -1.48 -23.87 -13.92
CA ARG A 175 -2.34 -24.92 -14.48
C ARG A 175 -3.73 -24.82 -13.86
N ASN A 176 -4.76 -25.07 -14.68
CA ASN A 176 -6.15 -25.10 -14.24
C ASN A 176 -6.32 -26.05 -13.03
N ASP A 177 -7.07 -25.62 -12.02
CA ASP A 177 -7.46 -26.43 -10.86
C ASP A 177 -8.02 -27.80 -11.24
N GLN A 178 -8.77 -27.93 -12.33
CA GLN A 178 -9.24 -29.22 -12.84
C GLN A 178 -8.10 -30.14 -13.26
N SER A 179 -7.06 -29.59 -13.90
CA SER A 179 -5.88 -30.36 -14.30
C SER A 179 -5.10 -30.86 -13.09
N ILE A 180 -5.04 -30.07 -12.01
CA ILE A 180 -4.38 -30.48 -10.77
C ILE A 180 -5.21 -31.54 -10.03
N ARG A 181 -6.53 -31.33 -9.91
CA ARG A 181 -7.44 -32.28 -9.25
C ARG A 181 -7.58 -33.61 -10.00
N ALA A 182 -7.38 -33.64 -11.32
CA ALA A 182 -7.39 -34.87 -12.11
C ALA A 182 -6.12 -35.72 -11.92
N CYS A 183 -5.07 -35.17 -11.29
CA CYS A 183 -3.81 -35.87 -11.01
C CYS A 183 -3.66 -36.35 -9.56
N ILE A 184 -4.66 -36.09 -8.70
CA ILE A 184 -4.70 -36.50 -7.29
C ILE A 184 -5.81 -37.56 -7.16
#